data_AF-A0A935MMZ4-F1
#
_entry.id   AF-A0A935MMZ4-F1
#
_cell.length_a   1.000
_cell.length_b   1.000
_cell.length_c   1.000
_cell.angle_alpha   90.00
_cell.angle_beta   90.00
_cell.angle_gamma   90.00
#
_symmetry.space_group_name_H-M   'P 1'
#
loop_
_entity.id
_entity.type
_entity.pdbx_description
1 polymer ?
#
loop_
_entity_poly.entity_id
_entity_poly.type
_entity_poly.pdbx_seq_one_letter_code
_entity_poly.pdbx_strand_id
1 'polypeptide(L)'
;MENSSADIISKRKDRNNYCLTHNCTKACTQLEKYLIKIESNKLEVAKLITEKVSKKYGIKKSDLNIFITKPKAKLIIGMIEPLLPNFSRHQDFQLQRHSFKNIEIVTFDEIFNSLDEINKELKRKITRRRSALA
;
A
#
# COMPACT_ATOMS: atom_id res chain seq x y z
N MET A 1 19.24 -21.01 -8.15
CA MET A 1 17.97 -20.27 -8.02
C MET A 1 18.24 -19.11 -7.09
N GLU A 2 18.36 -17.90 -7.63
CA GLU A 2 18.44 -16.70 -6.78
C GLU A 2 17.10 -16.59 -6.04
N ASN A 3 17.16 -16.68 -4.70
CA ASN A 3 16.03 -16.35 -3.85
C ASN A 3 15.73 -14.86 -4.04
N SER A 4 14.90 -14.54 -5.03
CA SER A 4 14.32 -13.21 -5.25
C SER A 4 13.26 -12.92 -4.17
N SER A 5 13.63 -13.11 -2.90
CA SER A 5 12.97 -12.48 -1.77
C SER A 5 13.26 -10.99 -1.92
N ALA A 6 12.25 -10.19 -2.27
CA ALA A 6 12.35 -8.75 -2.23
C ALA A 6 12.45 -8.31 -0.76
N ASP A 7 13.65 -8.46 -0.19
CA ASP A 7 13.93 -8.07 1.18
C ASP A 7 13.63 -6.57 1.31
N ILE A 8 12.75 -6.23 2.25
CA ILE A 8 12.31 -4.86 2.51
C ILE A 8 13.27 -4.13 3.45
N ILE A 9 13.99 -4.86 4.29
CA ILE A 9 14.99 -4.33 5.22
C ILE A 9 16.34 -5.03 5.04
N SER A 10 17.42 -4.29 5.23
CA SER A 10 18.78 -4.79 5.14
C SER A 10 19.05 -5.93 6.13
N LYS A 11 19.98 -6.82 5.76
CA LYS A 11 20.51 -7.85 6.67
C LYS A 11 21.62 -7.30 7.56
N ARG A 12 22.32 -6.25 7.11
CA ARG A 12 23.39 -5.58 7.84
C ARG A 12 22.86 -4.32 8.50
N LYS A 13 23.38 -4.02 9.68
CA LYS A 13 23.11 -2.76 10.38
C LYS A 13 23.94 -1.63 9.79
N ASP A 14 23.35 -0.46 9.71
CA ASP A 14 24.05 0.81 9.51
C ASP A 14 23.80 1.68 10.75
N ARG A 15 24.87 2.17 11.38
CA ARG A 15 24.80 2.95 12.64
C ARG A 15 23.86 2.32 13.68
N ASN A 16 23.99 1.01 13.90
CA ASN A 16 23.18 0.18 14.80
C ASN A 16 21.70 -0.06 14.44
N ASN A 17 21.21 0.48 13.32
CA ASN A 17 19.83 0.28 12.85
C ASN A 17 19.78 -0.58 11.58
N TYR A 18 18.73 -1.34 11.41
CA TYR A 18 18.44 -1.99 10.13
C TYR A 18 17.68 -1.01 9.23
N CYS A 19 18.15 -0.79 8.00
CA CYS A 19 17.57 0.21 7.10
C CYS A 19 16.76 -0.45 6.00
N LEU A 20 15.77 0.25 5.43
CA LEU A 20 15.12 -0.18 4.20
C LEU A 20 16.16 -0.51 3.13
N THR A 21 15.90 -1.57 2.37
CA THR A 21 16.79 -1.90 1.25
C THR A 21 16.78 -0.78 0.22
N HIS A 22 17.90 -0.64 -0.48
CA HIS A 22 18.09 0.41 -1.47
C HIS A 22 16.96 0.46 -2.53
N ASN A 23 16.44 -0.70 -2.94
CA ASN A 23 15.32 -0.76 -3.89
C ASN A 23 14.01 -0.27 -3.27
N CYS A 24 13.74 -0.61 -2.00
CA CYS A 24 12.58 -0.09 -1.28
C CYS A 24 12.66 1.43 -1.12
N THR A 25 13.82 1.96 -0.73
CA THR A 25 14.04 3.41 -0.60
C THR A 25 13.85 4.12 -1.95
N LYS A 26 14.40 3.58 -3.05
CA LYS A 26 14.20 4.12 -4.40
C LYS A 26 12.72 4.14 -4.80
N ALA A 27 11.98 3.09 -4.50
CA ALA A 27 10.54 3.03 -4.77
C ALA A 27 9.79 4.12 -4.00
N CYS A 28 10.09 4.30 -2.70
CA CYS A 28 9.52 5.38 -1.90
C CYS A 28 9.84 6.76 -2.51
N THR A 29 11.10 7.05 -2.81
CA THR A 29 11.50 8.33 -3.43
C THR A 29 10.77 8.57 -4.76
N GLN A 30 10.59 7.53 -5.58
CA GLN A 30 9.89 7.66 -6.85
C GLN A 30 8.40 7.97 -6.66
N LEU A 31 7.76 7.35 -5.66
CA LEU A 31 6.37 7.65 -5.29
C LEU A 31 6.23 9.09 -4.79
N GLU A 32 7.16 9.59 -3.98
CA GLU A 32 7.14 10.99 -3.53
C GLU A 32 7.19 11.97 -4.71
N LYS A 33 8.06 11.71 -5.70
CA LYS A 33 8.13 12.52 -6.92
C LYS A 33 6.78 12.54 -7.65
N TYR A 34 6.11 11.41 -7.76
CA TYR A 34 4.78 11.34 -8.39
C TYR A 34 3.72 12.09 -7.59
N LEU A 35 3.72 11.96 -6.27
CA LEU A 35 2.79 12.69 -5.41
C LEU A 35 2.99 14.21 -5.51
N ILE A 36 4.24 14.68 -5.50
CA ILE A 36 4.59 16.09 -5.72
C ILE A 36 4.07 16.55 -7.09
N LYS A 37 4.30 15.76 -8.15
CA LYS A 37 3.84 16.12 -9.50
C LYS A 37 2.32 16.21 -9.59
N ILE A 38 1.59 15.29 -8.95
CA ILE A 38 0.13 15.33 -8.86
C ILE A 38 -0.32 16.57 -8.08
N GLU A 39 0.37 16.90 -6.99
CA GLU A 39 0.05 18.04 -6.16
C GLU A 39 0.29 19.38 -6.88
N SER A 40 1.35 19.49 -7.68
CA SER A 40 1.61 20.69 -8.49
C SER A 40 0.63 20.83 -9.66
N ASN A 41 0.15 19.72 -10.22
CA ASN A 41 -0.68 19.72 -11.45
C ASN A 41 -2.12 19.27 -11.20
N LYS A 42 -2.70 19.54 -10.01
CA LYS A 42 -4.02 19.02 -9.58
C LYS A 42 -5.13 19.20 -10.62
N LEU A 43 -5.22 20.37 -11.25
CA LEU A 43 -6.27 20.67 -12.23
C LEU A 43 -6.15 19.83 -13.50
N GLU A 44 -4.94 19.66 -14.02
CA GLU A 44 -4.69 18.85 -15.23
C GLU A 44 -4.93 17.37 -14.94
N VAL A 45 -4.45 16.88 -13.79
CA VAL A 45 -4.65 15.49 -13.38
C VAL A 45 -6.14 15.21 -13.15
N ALA A 46 -6.89 16.13 -12.53
CA ALA A 46 -8.33 15.99 -12.35
C ALA A 46 -9.05 15.89 -13.71
N LYS A 47 -8.71 16.75 -14.68
CA LYS A 47 -9.24 16.67 -16.05
C LYS A 47 -8.96 15.31 -16.69
N LEU A 48 -7.71 14.84 -16.62
CA LEU A 48 -7.31 13.53 -17.18
C LEU A 48 -8.06 12.36 -16.51
N ILE A 49 -8.27 12.41 -15.19
CA ILE A 49 -9.04 11.38 -14.48
C ILE A 49 -10.50 11.43 -14.95
N THR A 50 -11.12 12.61 -14.99
CA THR A 50 -12.50 12.78 -15.46
C THR A 50 -12.69 12.20 -16.87
N GLU A 51 -11.75 12.44 -17.77
CA GLU A 51 -11.78 11.89 -19.13
C GLU A 51 -11.70 10.37 -19.17
N LYS A 52 -10.78 9.79 -18.40
CA LYS A 52 -10.63 8.33 -18.32
C LYS A 52 -11.85 7.65 -17.71
N VAL A 53 -12.40 8.21 -16.63
CA VAL A 53 -13.58 7.68 -15.94
C VAL A 53 -14.81 7.77 -16.84
N SER A 54 -15.04 8.94 -17.46
CA SER A 54 -16.13 9.16 -18.41
C SER A 54 -16.09 8.16 -19.56
N LYS A 55 -14.90 7.94 -20.17
CA LYS A 55 -14.72 6.98 -21.26
C LYS A 55 -14.92 5.52 -20.81
N LYS A 56 -14.45 5.15 -19.61
CA LYS A 56 -14.50 3.77 -19.13
C LYS A 56 -15.91 3.35 -18.69
N TYR A 57 -16.66 4.26 -18.07
CA TYR A 57 -17.95 3.96 -17.43
C TYR A 57 -19.15 4.61 -18.14
N GLY A 58 -18.94 5.37 -19.21
CA GLY A 58 -20.01 6.01 -20.00
C GLY A 58 -20.71 7.18 -19.28
N ILE A 59 -20.09 7.74 -18.24
CA ILE A 59 -20.66 8.83 -17.43
C ILE A 59 -20.36 10.17 -18.11
N LYS A 60 -21.31 11.11 -18.15
CA LYS A 60 -21.07 12.45 -18.71
C LYS A 60 -20.05 13.21 -17.85
N LYS A 61 -19.15 13.95 -18.50
CA LYS A 61 -18.13 14.76 -17.81
C LYS A 61 -18.74 15.79 -16.84
N SER A 62 -19.92 16.33 -17.16
CA SER A 62 -20.67 17.28 -16.32
C SER A 62 -21.04 16.73 -14.96
N ASP A 63 -21.23 15.41 -14.88
CA ASP A 63 -21.73 14.73 -13.68
C ASP A 63 -20.58 14.31 -12.77
N LEU A 64 -19.33 14.48 -13.22
CA LEU A 64 -18.11 14.10 -12.51
C LEU A 64 -17.45 15.35 -11.92
N ASN A 65 -17.56 15.50 -10.61
CA ASN A 65 -16.88 16.56 -9.87
C ASN A 65 -15.68 16.00 -9.10
N ILE A 66 -14.50 16.01 -9.72
CA ILE A 66 -13.28 15.41 -9.17
C ILE A 66 -12.39 16.50 -8.54
N PHE A 67 -12.11 16.35 -7.25
CA PHE A 67 -11.14 17.18 -6.54
C PHE A 67 -10.02 16.33 -5.95
N ILE A 68 -8.78 16.77 -6.13
CA ILE A 68 -7.59 16.09 -5.61
C ILE A 68 -7.14 16.81 -4.34
N THR A 69 -7.32 16.17 -3.19
CA THR A 69 -6.87 16.66 -1.89
C THR A 69 -5.91 15.65 -1.27
N LYS A 70 -4.76 16.14 -0.75
CA LYS A 70 -3.74 15.37 -0.01
C LYS A 70 -3.47 13.98 -0.62
N PRO A 71 -2.88 13.90 -1.83
CA PRO A 71 -2.65 12.62 -2.49
C PRO A 71 -1.71 11.75 -1.64
N LYS A 72 -2.05 10.45 -1.54
CA LYS A 72 -1.25 9.44 -0.84
C LYS A 72 -0.97 8.26 -1.77
N ALA A 73 0.17 7.61 -1.58
CA ALA A 73 0.52 6.40 -2.30
C ALA A 73 0.55 5.20 -1.33
N LYS A 74 0.23 4.02 -1.87
CA LYS A 74 0.47 2.74 -1.19
C LYS A 74 1.58 2.00 -1.94
N LEU A 75 2.62 1.58 -1.22
CA LEU A 75 3.70 0.76 -1.75
C LEU A 75 3.49 -0.67 -1.26
N ILE A 76 3.09 -1.57 -2.14
CA ILE A 76 2.95 -3.00 -1.82
C ILE A 76 4.27 -3.70 -2.15
N ILE A 77 4.99 -4.19 -1.14
CA ILE A 77 6.32 -4.77 -1.33
C ILE A 77 6.70 -5.78 -0.24
N GLY A 78 7.35 -6.87 -0.66
CA GLY A 78 7.97 -7.87 0.22
C GLY A 78 7.01 -8.57 1.18
N MET A 79 7.58 -9.27 2.14
CA MET A 79 6.86 -10.03 3.17
C MET A 79 7.36 -9.60 4.55
N ILE A 80 6.45 -9.54 5.54
CA ILE A 80 6.80 -9.25 6.92
C ILE A 80 7.25 -10.49 7.68
N GLU A 81 6.78 -11.69 7.30
CA GLU A 81 7.10 -12.97 7.93
C GLU A 81 8.61 -13.20 8.18
N PRO A 82 9.54 -12.90 7.25
CA PRO A 82 10.97 -13.04 7.49
C PRO A 82 11.56 -12.07 8.53
N LEU A 83 10.82 -11.03 8.92
CA LEU A 83 11.23 -10.04 9.92
C LEU A 83 10.77 -10.42 11.33
N LEU A 84 9.67 -11.17 11.46
CA LEU A 84 9.06 -11.52 12.74
C LEU A 84 10.02 -12.22 13.73
N PRO A 85 10.93 -13.11 13.31
CA PRO A 85 11.85 -13.77 14.24
C PRO A 85 12.88 -12.83 14.88
N ASN A 86 13.15 -11.67 14.30
CA ASN A 86 14.12 -10.70 14.81
C ASN A 86 13.41 -9.41 15.22
N PHE A 87 13.17 -9.29 16.53
CA PHE A 87 12.44 -8.16 17.11
C PHE A 87 13.01 -6.80 16.71
N SER A 88 14.33 -6.61 16.75
CA SER A 88 14.96 -5.34 16.36
C SER A 88 14.74 -5.01 14.88
N ARG A 89 14.87 -6.00 13.99
CA ARG A 89 14.61 -5.79 12.54
C ARG A 89 13.15 -5.43 12.30
N HIS A 90 12.23 -6.11 12.97
CA HIS A 90 10.81 -5.82 12.85
C HIS A 90 10.48 -4.41 13.38
N GLN A 91 11.01 -4.03 14.54
CA GLN A 91 10.80 -2.72 15.13
C GLN A 91 11.36 -1.59 14.24
N ASP A 92 12.58 -1.74 13.74
CA ASP A 92 13.19 -0.76 12.83
C ASP A 92 12.39 -0.61 11.53
N PHE A 93 11.89 -1.71 10.99
CA PHE A 93 10.99 -1.68 9.83
C PHE A 93 9.72 -0.88 10.14
N GLN A 94 9.06 -1.14 11.27
CA GLN A 94 7.85 -0.42 11.65
C GLN A 94 8.13 1.08 11.82
N LEU A 95 9.22 1.46 12.47
CA LEU A 95 9.58 2.88 12.63
C LEU A 95 9.79 3.57 11.28
N GLN A 96 10.53 2.93 10.37
CA GLN A 96 10.80 3.50 9.05
C GLN A 96 9.55 3.56 8.18
N ARG A 97 8.71 2.53 8.20
CA ARG A 97 7.43 2.51 7.50
C ARG A 97 6.54 3.68 7.90
N HIS A 98 6.47 4.01 9.19
CA HIS A 98 5.65 5.11 9.70
C HIS A 98 6.31 6.50 9.54
N SER A 99 7.58 6.56 9.17
CA SER A 99 8.28 7.83 8.95
C SER A 99 7.81 8.58 7.69
N PHE A 100 7.29 7.85 6.70
CA PHE A 100 6.75 8.44 5.48
C PHE A 100 5.36 9.04 5.70
N LYS A 101 5.21 10.35 5.44
CA LYS A 101 3.92 11.05 5.66
C LYS A 101 2.85 10.70 4.63
N ASN A 102 3.24 10.51 3.37
CA ASN A 102 2.32 10.37 2.25
C ASN A 102 2.42 9.01 1.54
N ILE A 103 3.29 8.11 2.03
CA ILE A 103 3.47 6.77 1.49
C ILE A 103 3.17 5.77 2.60
N GLU A 104 2.25 4.86 2.32
CA GLU A 104 1.94 3.73 3.18
C GLU A 104 2.59 2.48 2.59
N ILE A 105 3.61 1.96 3.25
CA ILE A 105 4.21 0.68 2.86
C ILE A 105 3.31 -0.43 3.38
N VAL A 106 3.01 -1.44 2.57
CA VAL A 106 2.21 -2.62 2.93
C VAL A 106 2.90 -3.86 2.39
N THR A 107 2.96 -4.92 3.16
CA THR A 107 3.57 -6.19 2.74
C THR A 107 2.52 -7.14 2.15
N PHE A 108 2.95 -8.11 1.34
CA PHE A 108 2.04 -9.02 0.64
C PHE A 108 1.24 -9.90 1.60
N ASP A 109 1.90 -10.39 2.65
CA ASP A 109 1.33 -11.21 3.70
C ASP A 109 0.36 -10.42 4.58
N GLU A 110 0.60 -9.13 4.84
CA GLU A 110 -0.41 -8.28 5.50
C GLU A 110 -1.72 -8.20 4.71
N ILE A 111 -1.64 -8.05 3.38
CA ILE A 111 -2.82 -8.03 2.51
C ILE A 111 -3.50 -9.39 2.53
N PHE A 112 -2.72 -10.48 2.40
CA PHE A 112 -3.25 -11.83 2.41
C PHE A 112 -3.97 -12.15 3.72
N ASN A 113 -3.36 -11.83 4.87
CA ASN A 113 -3.94 -12.03 6.19
C ASN A 113 -5.23 -11.22 6.35
N SER A 114 -5.24 -9.97 5.90
CA SER A 114 -6.45 -9.12 5.92
C SER A 114 -7.58 -9.73 5.09
N LEU A 115 -7.28 -10.28 3.91
CA LEU A 115 -8.26 -10.93 3.05
C LEU A 115 -8.79 -12.24 3.65
N ASP A 116 -7.92 -13.03 4.27
CA ASP A 116 -8.30 -14.28 4.92
C ASP A 116 -9.21 -14.03 6.14
N GLU A 117 -8.92 -12.99 6.93
CA GLU A 117 -9.79 -12.54 8.02
C GLU A 117 -11.17 -12.12 7.50
N ILE A 118 -11.22 -11.31 6.44
CA ILE A 118 -12.48 -10.91 5.81
C ILE A 118 -13.26 -12.15 5.33
N ASN A 119 -12.58 -13.10 4.69
CA ASN A 119 -13.20 -14.34 4.22
C ASN A 119 -13.77 -15.18 5.37
N LYS A 120 -13.03 -15.33 6.47
CA LYS A 120 -13.49 -16.01 7.69
C LYS A 120 -14.75 -15.35 8.26
N GLU A 121 -14.76 -14.02 8.34
CA GLU A 121 -15.92 -13.25 8.81
C GLU A 121 -17.15 -13.39 7.90
N LEU A 122 -16.95 -13.36 6.59
CA LEU A 122 -18.02 -13.58 5.62
C LEU A 122 -18.63 -14.98 5.76
N LYS A 123 -17.80 -16.03 5.87
CA LYS A 123 -18.27 -17.41 6.10
C LYS A 123 -19.08 -17.50 7.40
N ARG A 124 -18.61 -16.91 8.50
CA ARG A 124 -19.34 -16.86 9.77
C ARG A 124 -20.72 -16.21 9.63
N LYS A 125 -20.81 -15.07 8.92
CA LYS A 125 -22.08 -14.37 8.67
C LYS A 125 -23.06 -15.21 7.84
N ILE A 126 -22.57 -15.92 6.82
CA ILE A 126 -23.40 -16.80 5.98
C ILE A 126 -23.95 -17.97 6.80
N THR A 127 -23.12 -18.62 7.62
CA THR A 127 -23.56 -19.73 8.48
C THR A 127 -24.63 -19.28 9.47
N ARG A 128 -24.45 -18.12 10.12
CA ARG A 128 -25.45 -17.55 11.05
C ARG A 128 -26.79 -17.24 10.39
N ARG A 129 -26.78 -16.73 9.15
CA ARG A 129 -28.01 -16.47 8.38
C ARG A 129 -28.74 -17.77 8.04
N ARG A 130 -28.01 -18.81 7.67
CA ARG A 130 -28.60 -20.13 7.37
C ARG A 130 -29.20 -20.78 8.60
N SER A 131 -28.55 -20.69 9.76
CA SER A 131 -29.08 -21.23 11.02
C SER A 131 -30.26 -20.42 11.61
N ALA A 132 -30.48 -19.19 11.15
CA ALA A 132 -31.63 -18.37 11.55
C ALA A 132 -32.85 -18.54 10.62
N LEU A 133 -32.66 -19.22 9.48
CA LEU A 133 -33.69 -19.52 8.49
C LEU A 133 -34.14 -21.00 8.51
N ALA A 134 -33.48 -21.81 9.34
CA ALA A 134 -33.81 -23.21 9.61
C ALA A 134 -34.41 -23.31 11.02
#